data_AF-A0A8T7BSJ2-F1
#
_entry.id   AF-A0A8T7BSJ2-F1
#
_cell.length_a   1.000
_cell.length_b   1.000
_cell.length_c   1.000
_cell.angle_alpha   90.00
_cell.angle_beta   90.00
_cell.angle_gamma   90.00
#
_symmetry.space_group_name_H-M   'P 1'
#
loop_
_entity.id
_entity.type
_entity.pdbx_description
1 polymer ?
#
loop_
_entity_poly.entity_id
_entity_poly.type
_entity_poly.pdbx_seq_one_letter_code
_entity_poly.pdbx_strand_id
1 'polypeptide(L)'
;MMGTDTALPVTQNGQFTPVQNHGVWAVSVANVLPPEAALVWKGPLVAQTLLQMFRNVAWPELDMLLVDLPPGTGDVPLTILEQIPVTGAVLVTTPQKLSVVDACRGVALFHDLDIPVFGVVENMDRYICPCCGEEQRLFPDGAAAALAERKYVKFLGGIPLDPEGHIFADSGIPLIISRPDSAVARAFSQLATEVDAAVERERIVRQRDADPQACADHQKFWENLLDD
;
A
#
# COMPACT_ATOMS: atom_id res chain seq x y z
N MET A 1 -12.01 -0.94 10.84
CA MET A 1 -10.53 -0.75 10.83
C MET A 1 -10.11 0.55 11.49
N MET A 2 -10.60 1.71 11.04
CA MET A 2 -10.18 3.03 11.59
C MET A 2 -11.25 3.72 12.44
N GLY A 3 -12.42 3.11 12.66
CA GLY A 3 -13.51 3.72 13.43
C GLY A 3 -14.09 4.98 12.79
N THR A 4 -13.97 5.08 11.47
CA THR A 4 -14.29 6.29 10.69
C THR A 4 -15.62 6.17 9.94
N ASP A 5 -16.55 5.30 10.35
CA ASP A 5 -17.73 4.91 9.57
C ASP A 5 -18.87 5.97 9.51
N THR A 6 -18.51 7.24 9.68
CA THR A 6 -19.43 8.38 9.59
C THR A 6 -19.42 9.00 8.19
N ALA A 7 -20.54 9.63 7.80
CA ALA A 7 -20.59 10.40 6.55
C ALA A 7 -19.55 11.55 6.56
N LEU A 8 -18.93 11.81 5.42
CA LEU A 8 -17.95 12.90 5.31
C LEU A 8 -18.65 14.27 5.35
N PRO A 9 -18.16 15.23 6.15
CA PRO A 9 -18.61 16.62 6.07
C PRO A 9 -18.33 17.21 4.68
N VAL A 10 -19.16 18.15 4.25
CA VAL A 10 -18.98 18.84 2.96
C VAL A 10 -18.52 20.28 3.23
N THR A 11 -17.45 20.68 2.56
CA THR A 11 -16.91 22.05 2.59
C THR A 11 -17.86 23.02 1.90
N GLN A 12 -17.66 24.33 2.10
CA GLN A 12 -18.43 25.37 1.39
C GLN A 12 -18.31 25.28 -0.14
N ASN A 13 -17.21 24.69 -0.64
CA ASN A 13 -16.94 24.51 -2.07
C ASN A 13 -17.50 23.19 -2.62
N GLY A 14 -18.25 22.42 -1.84
CA GLY A 14 -18.85 21.15 -2.28
C GLY A 14 -17.92 19.93 -2.27
N GLN A 15 -16.68 20.08 -1.79
CA GLN A 15 -15.75 18.96 -1.60
C GLN A 15 -16.00 18.24 -0.28
N PHE A 16 -15.70 16.94 -0.21
CA PHE A 16 -15.73 16.18 1.04
C PHE A 16 -14.52 16.53 1.93
N THR A 17 -14.72 16.63 3.23
CA THR A 17 -13.65 16.76 4.22
C THR A 17 -13.27 15.37 4.70
N PRO A 18 -11.99 14.95 4.60
CA PRO A 18 -11.58 13.65 5.12
C PRO A 18 -11.76 13.62 6.64
N VAL A 19 -12.00 12.43 7.19
CA VAL A 19 -12.11 12.24 8.64
C VAL A 19 -10.74 11.91 9.21
N GLN A 20 -10.45 12.40 10.41
CA GLN A 20 -9.20 12.09 11.11
C GLN A 20 -9.47 11.15 12.27
N ASN A 21 -8.69 10.09 12.38
CA ASN A 21 -8.61 9.30 13.60
C ASN A 21 -7.19 8.81 13.83
N HIS A 22 -6.79 8.66 15.10
CA HIS A 22 -5.44 8.21 15.47
C HIS A 22 -4.28 8.98 14.79
N GLY A 23 -4.48 10.26 14.51
CA GLY A 23 -3.50 11.11 13.84
C GLY A 23 -3.43 10.97 12.32
N VAL A 24 -4.23 10.11 11.70
CA VAL A 24 -4.24 9.91 10.23
C VAL A 24 -5.56 10.36 9.61
N TRP A 25 -5.48 10.92 8.41
CA TRP A 25 -6.63 11.26 7.59
C TRP A 25 -7.08 10.05 6.79
N ALA A 26 -8.38 9.81 6.72
CA ALA A 26 -8.96 8.66 6.05
C ALA A 26 -10.23 9.04 5.28
N VAL A 27 -10.40 8.35 4.16
CA VAL A 27 -11.65 8.29 3.40
C VAL A 27 -11.82 6.85 2.94
N SER A 28 -13.02 6.32 3.12
CA SER A 28 -13.44 5.03 2.62
C SER A 28 -14.64 5.19 1.69
N VAL A 29 -14.80 4.21 0.81
CA VAL A 29 -16.01 3.99 0.03
C VAL A 29 -17.26 4.00 0.89
N ALA A 30 -17.18 3.44 2.10
CA ALA A 30 -18.29 3.43 3.05
C ALA A 30 -18.72 4.83 3.50
N ASN A 31 -17.83 5.83 3.46
CA ASN A 31 -18.17 7.21 3.88
C ASN A 31 -18.89 8.01 2.80
N VAL A 32 -18.63 7.67 1.53
CA VAL A 32 -19.16 8.39 0.36
C VAL A 32 -20.52 7.84 -0.04
N LEU A 33 -20.86 6.62 0.37
CA LEU A 33 -22.09 5.96 -0.02
C LEU A 33 -23.15 5.86 1.07
N PRO A 34 -24.44 5.88 0.70
CA PRO A 34 -25.53 5.60 1.63
C PRO A 34 -25.47 4.14 2.11
N PRO A 35 -25.71 3.86 3.41
CA PRO A 35 -25.65 2.52 3.98
C PRO A 35 -26.58 1.47 3.34
N GLU A 36 -27.69 1.92 2.75
CA GLU A 36 -28.74 1.05 2.20
C GLU A 36 -28.59 0.75 0.71
N ALA A 37 -27.52 1.24 0.07
CA ALA A 37 -27.31 1.06 -1.35
C ALA A 37 -26.80 -0.37 -1.64
N ALA A 38 -27.73 -1.30 -1.92
CA ALA A 38 -27.43 -2.59 -2.54
C ALA A 38 -27.00 -2.40 -4.02
N LEU A 39 -25.92 -1.64 -4.23
CA LEU A 39 -25.36 -1.39 -5.54
C LEU A 39 -24.53 -2.60 -5.96
N VAL A 40 -24.83 -3.12 -7.15
CA VAL A 40 -23.93 -4.05 -7.82
C VAL A 40 -22.69 -3.25 -8.21
N TRP A 41 -21.61 -3.44 -7.46
CA TRP A 41 -20.31 -2.83 -7.68
C TRP A 41 -19.66 -3.35 -8.96
N LYS A 42 -20.07 -2.82 -10.10
CA LYS A 42 -19.38 -3.08 -11.37
C LYS A 42 -18.09 -2.26 -11.41
N GLY A 43 -17.07 -2.81 -12.06
CA GLY A 43 -15.72 -2.22 -12.13
C GLY A 43 -15.67 -0.71 -12.44
N PRO A 44 -16.42 -0.19 -13.43
CA PRO A 44 -16.43 1.25 -13.74
C PRO A 44 -16.92 2.12 -12.59
N LEU A 45 -17.90 1.65 -11.80
CA LEU A 45 -18.40 2.40 -10.65
C LEU A 45 -17.35 2.46 -9.54
N VAL A 46 -16.66 1.35 -9.28
CA VAL A 46 -15.56 1.28 -8.29
C VAL A 46 -14.45 2.26 -8.68
N ALA A 47 -14.00 2.22 -9.93
CA ALA A 47 -12.97 3.12 -10.43
C ALA A 47 -13.39 4.59 -10.32
N GLN A 48 -14.62 4.93 -10.72
CA GLN A 48 -15.13 6.30 -10.59
C GLN A 48 -15.22 6.77 -9.14
N THR A 49 -15.72 5.94 -8.23
CA THR A 49 -15.81 6.28 -6.81
C THR A 49 -14.42 6.52 -6.21
N LEU A 50 -13.44 5.67 -6.53
CA LEU A 50 -12.06 5.88 -6.07
C LEU A 50 -11.46 7.16 -6.65
N LEU A 51 -11.64 7.42 -7.95
CA LEU A 51 -11.19 8.68 -8.57
C LEU A 51 -11.85 9.93 -7.96
N GLN A 52 -13.12 9.84 -7.54
CA GLN A 52 -13.77 10.91 -6.80
C GLN A 52 -13.13 11.16 -5.44
N MET A 53 -12.61 10.13 -4.76
CA MET A 53 -11.89 10.32 -3.48
C MET A 53 -10.56 11.05 -3.67
N PHE A 54 -9.91 10.91 -4.84
CA PHE A 54 -8.72 11.69 -5.15
C PHE A 54 -9.05 13.14 -5.53
N ARG A 55 -10.11 13.35 -6.32
CA ARG A 55 -10.40 14.66 -6.93
C ARG A 55 -11.35 15.55 -6.11
N ASN A 56 -12.27 14.95 -5.38
CA ASN A 56 -13.37 15.65 -4.70
C ASN A 56 -13.30 15.57 -3.17
N VAL A 57 -12.11 15.29 -2.63
CA VAL A 57 -11.82 15.37 -1.20
C VAL A 57 -10.82 16.50 -0.98
N ALA A 58 -11.09 17.35 -0.01
CA ALA A 58 -10.21 18.41 0.45
C ALA A 58 -9.11 17.81 1.35
N TRP A 59 -8.21 17.03 0.75
CA TRP A 59 -7.04 16.50 1.46
C TRP A 59 -6.18 17.66 1.99
N PRO A 60 -5.75 17.63 3.26
CA PRO A 60 -4.79 18.59 3.77
C PRO A 60 -3.41 18.34 3.14
N GLU A 61 -2.40 19.11 3.55
CA GLU A 61 -1.02 18.75 3.25
C GLU A 61 -0.68 17.42 3.91
N LEU A 62 -0.17 16.47 3.12
CA LEU A 62 0.15 15.11 3.55
C LEU A 62 1.58 14.79 3.17
N ASP A 63 2.29 14.12 4.08
CA ASP A 63 3.60 13.51 3.77
C ASP A 63 3.43 12.29 2.85
N MET A 64 2.34 11.53 3.05
CA MET A 64 2.04 10.31 2.31
C MET A 64 0.52 10.07 2.22
N LEU A 65 0.06 9.61 1.06
CA LEU A 65 -1.30 9.10 0.85
C LEU A 65 -1.22 7.61 0.51
N LEU A 66 -1.71 6.76 1.41
CA LEU A 66 -1.84 5.32 1.18
C LEU A 66 -3.16 5.02 0.49
N VAL A 67 -3.11 4.18 -0.55
CA VAL A 67 -4.27 3.79 -1.36
C VAL A 67 -4.43 2.28 -1.30
N ASP A 68 -5.53 1.82 -0.72
CA ASP A 68 -5.92 0.41 -0.73
C ASP A 68 -6.66 0.11 -2.03
N LEU A 69 -5.95 -0.48 -3.00
CA LEU A 69 -6.52 -0.82 -4.30
C LEU A 69 -7.37 -2.10 -4.18
N PRO A 70 -8.47 -2.19 -4.96
CA PRO A 70 -9.25 -3.43 -5.02
C PRO A 70 -8.35 -4.60 -5.47
N PRO A 71 -8.63 -5.83 -5.00
CA PRO A 71 -7.75 -6.96 -5.24
C PRO A 71 -7.65 -7.34 -6.72
N GLY A 72 -6.50 -7.90 -7.09
CA GLY A 72 -6.23 -8.44 -8.43
C GLY A 72 -5.52 -7.47 -9.35
N THR A 73 -5.34 -7.88 -10.60
CA THR A 73 -4.64 -7.12 -11.67
C THR A 73 -5.57 -6.86 -12.85
N GLY A 74 -6.86 -6.70 -12.59
CA GLY A 74 -7.86 -6.43 -13.62
C GLY A 74 -7.93 -4.95 -14.01
N ASP A 75 -8.95 -4.60 -14.79
CA ASP A 75 -9.09 -3.26 -15.38
C ASP A 75 -9.26 -2.14 -14.35
N VAL A 76 -9.77 -2.44 -13.15
CA VAL A 76 -10.05 -1.41 -12.13
C VAL A 76 -8.76 -0.83 -11.54
N PRO A 77 -7.84 -1.61 -10.95
CA PRO A 77 -6.52 -1.11 -10.56
C PRO A 77 -5.81 -0.37 -11.70
N LEU A 78 -5.80 -0.93 -12.92
CA LEU A 78 -5.16 -0.30 -14.08
C LEU A 78 -5.74 1.09 -14.37
N THR A 79 -7.06 1.20 -14.47
CA THR A 79 -7.75 2.48 -14.72
C THR A 79 -7.40 3.53 -13.67
N ILE A 80 -7.26 3.12 -12.40
CA ILE A 80 -6.91 4.04 -11.31
C ILE A 80 -5.45 4.47 -11.46
N LEU A 81 -4.53 3.51 -11.62
CA LEU A 81 -3.08 3.76 -11.72
C LEU A 81 -2.72 4.67 -12.91
N GLU A 82 -3.45 4.61 -14.01
CA GLU A 82 -3.27 5.51 -15.17
C GLU A 82 -3.76 6.95 -14.91
N GLN A 83 -4.63 7.16 -13.93
CA GLN A 83 -5.32 8.44 -13.70
C GLN A 83 -4.78 9.23 -12.51
N ILE A 84 -3.93 8.62 -11.67
CA ILE A 84 -3.36 9.26 -10.47
C ILE A 84 -1.84 9.15 -10.46
N PRO A 85 -1.12 10.15 -9.92
CA PRO A 85 0.32 10.04 -9.74
C PRO A 85 0.62 9.03 -8.63
N VAL A 86 1.44 8.02 -8.95
CA VAL A 86 1.87 7.00 -7.99
C VAL A 86 3.38 7.06 -7.79
N THR A 87 3.81 7.11 -6.53
CA THR A 87 5.24 7.14 -6.16
C THR A 87 5.83 5.74 -6.23
N GLY A 88 5.09 4.74 -5.74
CA GLY A 88 5.46 3.34 -5.82
C GLY A 88 4.38 2.46 -5.22
N ALA A 89 4.64 1.15 -5.21
CA ALA A 89 3.69 0.14 -4.75
C ALA A 89 4.33 -0.85 -3.78
N VAL A 90 3.52 -1.32 -2.83
CA VAL A 90 3.82 -2.46 -1.96
C VAL A 90 2.83 -3.57 -2.31
N LEU A 91 3.35 -4.74 -2.66
CA LEU A 91 2.51 -5.89 -2.99
C LEU A 91 2.29 -6.74 -1.74
N VAL A 92 1.02 -7.02 -1.43
CA VAL A 92 0.65 -7.90 -0.32
C VAL A 92 0.21 -9.24 -0.89
N THR A 93 0.77 -10.32 -0.35
CA THR A 93 0.39 -11.69 -0.71
C THR A 93 0.19 -12.54 0.54
N THR A 94 -0.23 -13.79 0.39
CA THR A 94 -0.19 -14.80 1.46
C THR A 94 0.71 -15.93 1.01
N PRO A 95 1.21 -16.80 1.91
CA PRO A 95 2.14 -17.88 1.54
C PRO A 95 1.56 -18.91 0.55
N GLN A 96 0.24 -18.86 0.29
CA GLN A 96 -0.43 -19.75 -0.63
C GLN A 96 0.05 -19.52 -2.07
N LYS A 97 0.33 -20.62 -2.79
CA LYS A 97 0.86 -20.56 -4.16
C LYS A 97 -0.01 -19.71 -5.11
N LEU A 98 -1.34 -19.75 -4.96
CA LEU A 98 -2.24 -18.96 -5.79
C LEU A 98 -2.05 -17.45 -5.57
N SER A 99 -2.01 -17.02 -4.30
CA SER A 99 -1.77 -15.61 -3.96
C SER A 99 -0.42 -15.10 -4.45
N VAL A 100 0.60 -15.97 -4.48
CA VAL A 100 1.93 -15.61 -4.98
C VAL A 100 1.94 -15.46 -6.51
N VAL A 101 1.15 -16.25 -7.23
CA VAL A 101 0.95 -16.06 -8.68
C VAL A 101 0.30 -14.71 -8.97
N ASP A 102 -0.67 -14.30 -8.14
CA ASP A 102 -1.32 -13.00 -8.31
C ASP A 102 -0.38 -11.84 -7.97
N ALA A 103 0.44 -11.96 -6.92
CA ALA A 103 1.49 -10.98 -6.62
C ALA A 103 2.54 -10.90 -7.74
N CYS A 104 2.88 -12.02 -8.37
CA CYS A 104 3.78 -12.07 -9.53
C CYS A 104 3.21 -11.29 -10.74
N ARG A 105 1.90 -11.38 -10.98
CA ARG A 105 1.22 -10.56 -11.98
C ARG A 105 1.18 -9.10 -11.57
N GLY A 106 0.99 -8.82 -10.29
CA GLY A 106 1.07 -7.47 -9.73
C GLY A 106 2.40 -6.80 -10.04
N VAL A 107 3.53 -7.49 -9.81
CA VAL A 107 4.86 -6.96 -10.17
C VAL A 107 4.94 -6.59 -11.65
N ALA A 108 4.44 -7.46 -12.53
CA ALA A 108 4.45 -7.20 -13.97
C ALA A 108 3.60 -5.97 -14.32
N LEU A 109 2.39 -5.86 -13.76
CA LEU A 109 1.51 -4.71 -13.99
C LEU A 109 2.17 -3.38 -13.60
N PHE A 110 2.78 -3.30 -12.41
CA PHE A 110 3.44 -2.06 -11.99
C PHE A 110 4.69 -1.76 -12.82
N HIS A 111 5.42 -2.79 -13.25
CA HIS A 111 6.55 -2.62 -14.16
C HIS A 111 6.11 -2.07 -15.53
N ASP A 112 5.03 -2.60 -16.10
CA ASP A 112 4.48 -2.15 -17.40
C ASP A 112 3.98 -0.70 -17.35
N LEU A 113 3.67 -0.18 -16.15
CA LEU A 113 3.24 1.19 -15.89
C LEU A 113 4.37 2.12 -15.44
N ASP A 114 5.63 1.66 -15.45
CA ASP A 114 6.79 2.38 -14.95
C ASP A 114 6.64 2.85 -13.47
N ILE A 115 5.91 2.07 -12.66
CA ILE A 115 5.71 2.35 -11.24
C ILE A 115 6.66 1.47 -10.42
N PRO A 116 7.52 2.05 -9.56
CA PRO A 116 8.43 1.30 -8.71
C PRO A 116 7.67 0.38 -7.73
N VAL A 117 8.05 -0.91 -7.70
CA VAL A 117 7.59 -1.83 -6.65
C VAL A 117 8.62 -1.83 -5.53
N PHE A 118 8.27 -1.21 -4.39
CA PHE A 118 9.14 -1.14 -3.22
C PHE A 118 9.40 -2.50 -2.59
N GLY A 119 8.45 -3.42 -2.72
CA GLY A 119 8.64 -4.82 -2.37
C GLY A 119 7.35 -5.59 -2.14
N VAL A 120 7.53 -6.84 -1.70
CA VAL A 120 6.46 -7.79 -1.41
C VAL A 120 6.42 -8.09 0.09
N VAL A 121 5.22 -8.05 0.66
CA VAL A 121 4.89 -8.42 2.03
C VAL A 121 4.11 -9.74 2.02
N GLU A 122 4.51 -10.68 2.86
CA GLU A 122 3.77 -11.93 3.08
C GLU A 122 2.86 -11.79 4.31
N ASN A 123 1.58 -11.57 4.10
CA ASN A 123 0.59 -11.52 5.16
C ASN A 123 0.21 -12.93 5.63
N MET A 124 0.02 -13.10 6.93
CA MET A 124 -0.28 -14.38 7.58
C MET A 124 0.79 -15.45 7.26
N ASP A 125 2.06 -15.14 7.50
CA ASP A 125 3.17 -16.05 7.18
C ASP A 125 3.36 -17.16 8.25
N ARG A 126 3.16 -16.79 9.51
CA ARG A 126 3.33 -17.66 10.68
C ARG A 126 2.32 -17.37 11.76
N TYR A 127 2.14 -18.34 12.66
CA TYR A 127 1.39 -18.22 13.90
C TYR A 127 2.36 -18.31 15.07
N ILE A 128 2.15 -17.49 16.11
CA ILE A 128 3.00 -17.47 17.30
C ILE A 128 2.12 -17.91 18.48
N CYS A 129 2.44 -19.04 19.14
CA CYS A 129 1.61 -19.48 20.27
C CYS A 129 1.67 -18.45 21.39
N PRO A 130 0.53 -17.89 21.85
CA PRO A 130 0.53 -17.00 23.00
C PRO A 130 0.95 -17.71 24.29
N CYS A 131 0.88 -19.05 24.31
CA CYS A 131 1.17 -19.91 25.45
C CYS A 131 2.66 -20.12 25.73
N CYS A 132 3.45 -20.30 24.67
CA CYS A 132 4.84 -20.74 24.76
C CYS A 132 5.80 -19.93 23.87
N GLY A 133 5.28 -19.06 23.01
CA GLY A 133 6.08 -18.26 22.08
C GLY A 133 6.60 -19.01 20.86
N GLU A 134 6.28 -20.30 20.70
CA GLU A 134 6.69 -21.09 19.54
C GLU A 134 6.12 -20.49 18.25
N GLU A 135 6.98 -20.33 17.24
CA GLU A 135 6.59 -19.84 15.92
C GLU A 135 6.36 -21.01 14.97
N GLN A 136 5.16 -21.09 14.40
CA GLN A 136 4.79 -22.08 13.41
C GLN A 136 4.46 -21.41 12.09
N ARG A 137 5.25 -21.69 11.04
CA ARG A 137 4.90 -21.26 9.68
C ARG A 137 3.63 -21.94 9.23
N LEU A 138 2.70 -21.16 8.67
CA LEU A 138 1.44 -21.70 8.15
C LEU A 138 1.68 -22.51 6.87
N PHE A 139 2.71 -22.13 6.11
CA PHE A 139 3.18 -22.86 4.94
C PHE A 139 4.72 -22.93 4.98
N PRO A 140 5.32 -24.12 5.14
CA PRO A 140 6.76 -24.28 5.37
C PRO A 140 7.64 -23.65 4.27
N ASP A 141 7.18 -23.73 3.02
CA ASP A 141 7.97 -23.38 1.85
C ASP A 141 7.99 -21.87 1.53
N GLY A 142 7.25 -21.02 2.27
CA GLY A 142 7.19 -19.55 2.15
C GLY A 142 7.49 -18.98 0.77
N ALA A 143 6.46 -18.60 -0.01
CA ALA A 143 6.64 -18.40 -1.44
C ALA A 143 6.86 -16.94 -1.87
N ALA A 144 6.65 -15.95 -1.00
CA ALA A 144 6.86 -14.53 -1.32
C ALA A 144 8.34 -14.14 -1.42
N ALA A 145 9.21 -14.67 -0.55
CA ALA A 145 10.64 -14.36 -0.60
C ALA A 145 11.29 -14.86 -1.91
N ALA A 146 10.96 -16.09 -2.32
CA ALA A 146 11.41 -16.64 -3.59
C ALA A 146 10.82 -15.90 -4.80
N LEU A 147 9.60 -15.38 -4.69
CA LEU A 147 9.03 -14.49 -5.72
C LEU A 147 9.84 -13.20 -5.83
N ALA A 148 10.13 -12.57 -4.69
CA ALA A 148 10.84 -11.30 -4.62
C ALA A 148 12.22 -11.41 -5.29
N GLU A 149 12.95 -12.48 -4.99
CA GLU A 149 14.23 -12.79 -5.64
C GLU A 149 14.09 -12.96 -7.16
N ARG A 150 13.16 -13.80 -7.63
CA ARG A 150 12.95 -14.04 -9.07
C ARG A 150 12.53 -12.81 -9.85
N LYS A 151 11.86 -11.86 -9.18
CA LYS A 151 11.34 -10.64 -9.78
C LYS A 151 12.20 -9.41 -9.51
N TYR A 152 13.36 -9.58 -8.87
CA TYR A 152 14.28 -8.49 -8.52
C TYR A 152 13.59 -7.36 -7.74
N VAL A 153 12.66 -7.71 -6.86
CA VAL A 153 12.00 -6.79 -5.93
C VAL A 153 12.37 -7.14 -4.49
N LYS A 154 12.25 -6.19 -3.56
CA LYS A 154 12.59 -6.44 -2.15
C LYS A 154 11.54 -7.33 -1.49
N PHE A 155 11.97 -8.27 -0.64
CA PHE A 155 11.09 -8.89 0.33
C PHE A 155 11.05 -8.03 1.59
N LEU A 156 9.89 -7.47 1.92
CA LEU A 156 9.73 -6.53 3.04
C LEU A 156 9.46 -7.23 4.38
N GLY A 157 9.20 -8.54 4.35
CA GLY A 157 8.99 -9.36 5.54
C GLY A 157 7.60 -10.01 5.58
N GLY A 158 7.37 -10.75 6.67
CA GLY A 158 6.14 -11.49 6.92
C GLY A 158 5.39 -10.96 8.13
N ILE A 159 4.07 -10.79 8.00
CA ILE A 159 3.18 -10.38 9.08
C ILE A 159 2.54 -11.65 9.69
N PRO A 160 2.77 -11.92 11.00
CA PRO A 160 2.15 -13.07 11.65
C PRO A 160 0.62 -12.99 11.64
N LEU A 161 -0.03 -14.15 11.57
CA LEU A 161 -1.44 -14.29 11.84
C LEU A 161 -1.72 -14.03 13.33
N ASP A 162 -2.57 -13.04 13.61
CA ASP A 162 -3.16 -12.82 14.94
C ASP A 162 -4.65 -13.24 14.90
N PRO A 163 -5.03 -14.34 15.57
CA PRO A 163 -6.43 -14.79 15.63
C PRO A 163 -7.38 -13.75 16.24
N GLU A 164 -6.88 -12.86 17.09
CA GLU A 164 -7.68 -11.81 17.75
C GLU A 164 -7.61 -10.48 16.99
N GLY A 165 -6.87 -10.42 15.88
CA GLY A 165 -6.70 -9.22 15.06
C GLY A 165 -8.03 -8.62 14.58
N HIS A 166 -9.02 -9.46 14.30
CA HIS A 166 -10.33 -9.00 13.85
C HIS A 166 -11.08 -8.17 14.91
N ILE A 167 -10.91 -8.48 16.20
CA ILE A 167 -11.58 -7.76 17.30
C ILE A 167 -11.21 -6.28 17.27
N PHE A 168 -9.94 -5.99 16.99
CA PHE A 168 -9.41 -4.63 16.85
C PHE A 168 -9.96 -3.94 15.60
N ALA A 169 -10.01 -4.66 14.48
CA ALA A 169 -10.59 -4.14 13.24
C ALA A 169 -12.08 -3.78 13.41
N ASP A 170 -12.85 -4.63 14.09
CA ASP A 170 -14.28 -4.49 14.36
C ASP A 170 -14.55 -3.36 15.36
N SER A 171 -13.71 -3.21 16.39
CA SER A 171 -13.80 -2.12 17.37
C SER A 171 -13.39 -0.75 16.82
N GLY A 172 -12.81 -0.71 15.62
CA GLY A 172 -12.30 0.51 15.00
C GLY A 172 -10.99 1.04 15.61
N ILE A 173 -10.36 0.29 16.52
CA ILE A 173 -9.08 0.65 17.16
C ILE A 173 -7.98 -0.24 16.58
N PRO A 174 -7.02 0.30 15.82
CA PRO A 174 -5.93 -0.48 15.22
C PRO A 174 -5.15 -1.35 16.23
N LEU A 175 -4.73 -2.54 15.78
CA LEU A 175 -3.97 -3.49 16.60
C LEU A 175 -2.69 -2.89 17.16
N ILE A 176 -1.98 -2.06 16.39
CA ILE A 176 -0.73 -1.42 16.82
C ILE A 176 -0.93 -0.45 18.00
N ILE A 177 -2.14 0.11 18.16
CA ILE A 177 -2.50 0.98 19.29
C ILE A 177 -2.90 0.14 20.50
N SER A 178 -3.68 -0.92 20.25
CA SER A 178 -4.21 -1.77 21.31
C SER A 178 -3.15 -2.71 21.91
N ARG A 179 -2.18 -3.17 21.10
CA ARG A 179 -1.14 -4.14 21.46
C ARG A 179 0.22 -3.76 20.85
N PRO A 180 0.83 -2.64 21.28
CA PRO A 180 2.07 -2.13 20.69
C PRO A 180 3.25 -3.11 20.82
N ASP A 181 3.26 -3.93 21.88
CA ASP A 181 4.31 -4.92 22.14
C ASP A 181 4.03 -6.29 21.51
N SER A 182 2.99 -6.42 20.68
CA SER A 182 2.72 -7.68 19.97
C SER A 182 3.74 -7.92 18.85
N ALA A 183 3.91 -9.20 18.47
CA ALA A 183 4.75 -9.54 17.33
C ALA A 183 4.24 -8.92 16.02
N VAL A 184 2.91 -8.82 15.86
CA VAL A 184 2.27 -8.18 14.70
C VAL A 184 2.55 -6.68 14.68
N ALA A 185 2.42 -5.97 15.81
CA ALA A 185 2.76 -4.54 15.89
C ALA A 185 4.24 -4.26 15.55
N ARG A 186 5.16 -5.10 16.03
CA ARG A 186 6.58 -5.01 15.65
C ARG A 186 6.79 -5.24 14.15
N ALA A 187 6.13 -6.23 13.57
CA ALA A 187 6.24 -6.52 12.13
C ALA A 187 5.72 -5.35 11.27
N PHE A 188 4.59 -4.74 11.65
CA PHE A 188 4.07 -3.54 10.98
C PHE A 188 5.01 -2.34 11.13
N SER A 189 5.60 -2.13 12.31
CA SER A 189 6.54 -1.02 12.55
C SER A 189 7.80 -1.15 11.69
N GLN A 190 8.32 -2.37 11.57
CA GLN A 190 9.45 -2.68 10.70
C GLN A 190 9.08 -2.46 9.23
N LEU A 191 7.92 -2.94 8.79
CA LEU A 191 7.42 -2.72 7.44
C LEU A 191 7.28 -1.22 7.12
N ALA A 192 6.69 -0.44 8.02
CA ALA A 192 6.52 1.00 7.86
C ALA A 192 7.87 1.71 7.67
N THR A 193 8.87 1.34 8.47
CA THR A 193 10.25 1.88 8.36
C THR A 193 10.87 1.57 6.99
N GLU A 194 10.67 0.36 6.49
CA GLU A 194 11.20 -0.07 5.19
C GLU A 194 10.52 0.64 4.01
N VAL A 195 9.21 0.85 4.10
CA VAL A 195 8.43 1.58 3.10
C VAL A 195 8.78 3.06 3.11
N ASP A 196 8.87 3.69 4.27
CA ASP A 196 9.27 5.10 4.41
C ASP A 196 10.65 5.36 3.77
N ALA A 197 11.62 4.52 4.09
CA ALA A 197 12.95 4.59 3.49
C ALA A 197 12.93 4.38 1.96
N ALA A 198 12.01 3.55 1.43
CA ALA A 198 11.85 3.34 -0.01
C ALA A 198 11.23 4.55 -0.71
N VAL A 199 10.22 5.16 -0.09
CA VAL A 199 9.59 6.39 -0.58
C VAL A 199 10.60 7.54 -0.62
N GLU A 200 11.41 7.71 0.43
CA GLU A 200 12.39 8.79 0.46
C GLU A 200 13.48 8.61 -0.62
N ARG A 201 13.95 7.37 -0.85
CA ARG A 201 14.87 7.09 -1.96
C ARG A 201 14.25 7.45 -3.31
N GLU A 202 13.00 7.07 -3.54
CA GLU A 202 12.30 7.37 -4.79
C GLU A 202 12.08 8.88 -4.97
N ARG A 203 11.76 9.60 -3.88
CA ARG A 203 11.62 11.05 -3.89
C ARG A 203 12.92 11.73 -4.32
N ILE A 204 14.06 11.29 -3.79
CA ILE A 204 15.38 11.81 -4.16
C ILE A 204 15.68 11.55 -5.65
N VAL A 205 15.39 10.33 -6.15
CA VAL A 205 15.59 9.99 -7.57
C VAL A 205 14.76 10.91 -8.46
N ARG A 206 13.46 11.06 -8.17
CA ARG A 206 12.56 11.93 -8.96
C ARG A 206 12.95 13.40 -8.90
N GLN A 207 13.42 13.89 -7.75
CA GLN A 207 13.92 15.26 -7.63
C GLN A 207 15.17 15.49 -8.48
N ARG A 208 16.10 14.53 -8.49
CA ARG A 208 17.30 14.59 -9.32
C ARG A 208 16.93 14.57 -10.81
N ASP A 209 16.03 13.69 -11.21
CA ASP A 209 15.65 13.52 -12.61
C ASP A 209 14.81 14.72 -13.12
N ALA A 210 14.14 15.44 -12.21
CA ALA A 210 13.45 16.69 -12.50
C ALA A 210 14.36 17.93 -12.57
N ASP A 211 15.62 17.85 -12.14
CA ASP A 211 16.60 18.95 -12.20
C ASP A 211 17.37 18.90 -13.54
N PRO A 212 17.12 19.84 -14.48
CA PRO A 212 17.76 19.84 -15.79
C PRO A 212 19.28 20.00 -15.73
N GLN A 213 19.79 20.70 -14.71
CA GLN A 213 21.22 20.94 -14.55
C GLN A 213 21.93 19.68 -14.06
N ALA A 214 21.36 18.99 -13.08
CA ALA A 214 21.88 17.70 -12.60
C ALA A 214 21.91 16.65 -13.72
N CYS A 215 20.89 16.60 -14.57
CA CYS A 215 20.83 15.70 -15.72
C CYS A 215 21.93 16.03 -16.76
N ALA A 216 22.12 17.32 -17.09
CA ALA A 216 23.17 17.76 -18.00
C ALA A 216 24.58 17.48 -17.48
N ASP A 217 24.82 17.67 -16.17
CA ASP A 217 26.11 17.41 -15.54
C ASP A 217 26.41 15.91 -15.47
N HIS A 218 25.39 15.06 -15.24
CA HIS A 218 25.52 13.61 -15.31
C HIS A 218 25.87 13.12 -16.73
N GLN A 219 25.22 13.68 -17.76
CA GLN A 219 25.51 13.33 -19.15
C GLN A 219 26.95 13.72 -19.54
N LYS A 220 27.37 14.94 -19.20
CA LYS A 220 28.76 15.40 -19.43
C LYS A 220 29.80 14.52 -18.74
N PHE A 221 29.52 14.02 -17.53
CA PHE A 221 30.41 13.10 -16.84
C PHE A 221 30.66 11.83 -17.66
N TRP A 222 29.61 11.21 -18.21
CA TRP A 222 29.74 10.00 -19.03
C TRP A 222 30.38 10.26 -20.39
N GLU A 223 30.07 11.39 -21.03
CA GLU A 223 30.71 11.80 -22.28
C GLU A 223 32.23 11.93 -22.08
N ASN A 224 32.66 12.63 -21.02
CA ASN A 224 34.08 12.80 -20.71
C ASN A 224 34.77 11.50 -20.26
N LEU A 225 34.04 10.53 -19.70
CA LEU A 225 34.60 9.24 -19.28
C LEU A 225 34.88 8.30 -20.45
N LEU A 226 34.19 8.49 -21.58
CA LEU A 226 34.36 7.68 -22.80
C LEU A 226 35.42 8.25 -23.75
N ASP A 227 35.89 9.47 -23.50
CA ASP A 227 36.88 10.18 -24.30
C ASP A 227 38.34 9.95 -23.82
N ASP A 228 38.55 9.25 -22.69
CA ASP A 228 39.85 8.81 -22.13
C ASP A 228 40.05 7.28 -22.25
#